data_AF-A0A8D0KWI5-F1
#
_entry.id   AF-A0A8D0KWI5-F1
#
_cell.length_a   1.000
_cell.length_b   1.000
_cell.length_c   1.000
_cell.angle_alpha   90.00
_cell.angle_beta   90.00
_cell.angle_gamma   90.00
#
_symmetry.space_group_name_H-M   'P 1'
#
loop_
_entity.id
_entity.type
_entity.pdbx_description
1 polymer ?
#
loop_
_entity_poly.entity_id
_entity_poly.type
_entity_poly.pdbx_seq_one_letter_code
_entity_poly.pdbx_strand_id
1 'polypeptide(L)'
;MAPPVAGGAVTPLWPHGTAGGGGRCAEVGSGSWRDGAGDAGPWMKPADPLRSLKLECEKLVSEKTEMQRHYVMYYEMSYGLNIEMHKQAEIVKRLSAICAQIIPFLTQEHQQQVLQAVERAKQVTMGELNSIVGVSHTRHSWTNVLRTG
;
A
#
# COMPACT_ATOMS: atom_id res chain seq x y z
N MET A 1 34.28 27.38 7.56
CA MET A 1 35.09 26.44 6.75
C MET A 1 34.13 25.71 5.83
N ALA A 2 34.14 26.03 4.54
CA ALA A 2 33.37 25.37 3.50
C ALA A 2 34.33 24.97 2.39
N PRO A 3 34.15 23.79 1.77
CA PRO A 3 34.67 23.54 0.43
C PRO A 3 33.56 23.36 -0.64
N PRO A 4 33.86 23.63 -1.94
CA PRO A 4 32.89 23.76 -3.03
C PRO A 4 33.00 22.66 -4.11
N VAL A 5 31.99 22.53 -4.99
CA VAL A 5 32.07 22.17 -6.44
C VAL A 5 30.65 22.35 -7.06
N ALA A 6 30.41 23.33 -7.93
CA ALA A 6 30.45 23.28 -9.41
C ALA A 6 29.54 22.18 -10.00
N GLY A 7 28.59 22.39 -10.91
CA GLY A 7 28.16 23.50 -11.75
C GLY A 7 27.21 22.93 -12.83
N GLY A 8 26.35 23.75 -13.44
CA GLY A 8 25.63 23.38 -14.67
C GLY A 8 24.11 23.56 -14.65
N ALA A 9 23.63 24.80 -14.51
CA ALA A 9 22.26 25.16 -14.89
C ALA A 9 22.24 25.55 -16.37
N VAL A 10 21.55 24.76 -17.20
CA VAL A 10 21.28 25.07 -18.61
C VAL A 10 20.27 26.21 -18.68
N THR A 11 20.66 27.31 -19.32
CA THR A 11 19.80 28.43 -19.72
C THR A 11 19.20 28.13 -21.11
N PRO A 12 17.92 28.44 -21.37
CA PRO A 12 17.33 28.29 -22.70
C PRO A 12 17.61 29.55 -23.53
N LEU A 13 18.45 29.41 -24.56
CA LEU A 13 18.73 30.49 -25.51
C LEU A 13 17.81 30.35 -26.73
N TRP A 14 16.74 31.15 -26.77
CA TRP A 14 16.00 31.43 -28.00
C TRP A 14 16.78 32.47 -28.83
N PRO A 15 17.10 32.22 -30.11
CA PRO A 15 17.50 33.29 -31.00
C PRO A 15 16.28 33.81 -31.77
N HIS A 16 15.98 35.08 -31.50
CA HIS A 16 15.28 36.01 -32.38
C HIS A 16 15.74 35.89 -33.84
N GLY A 17 14.78 35.99 -34.76
CA GLY A 17 15.04 36.11 -36.18
C GLY A 17 15.77 37.40 -36.54
N THR A 18 16.72 37.30 -37.45
CA THR A 18 17.27 38.41 -38.23
C THR A 18 17.31 38.00 -39.69
N ALA A 19 16.66 38.82 -40.52
CA ALA A 19 16.68 38.77 -41.96
C ALA A 19 18.08 39.13 -42.50
N GLY A 20 18.51 38.46 -43.58
CA GLY A 20 19.73 38.78 -44.31
C GLY A 20 19.90 37.87 -45.53
N GLY A 21 19.83 38.44 -46.73
CA GLY A 21 19.68 37.74 -47.99
C GLY A 21 20.93 37.06 -48.56
N GLY A 22 20.78 36.48 -49.77
CA GLY A 22 21.89 36.04 -50.62
C GLY A 22 21.63 34.69 -51.30
N GLY A 23 21.13 34.72 -52.53
CA GLY A 23 20.66 33.54 -53.24
C GLY A 23 21.73 32.55 -53.72
N ARG A 24 21.23 31.39 -54.17
CA ARG A 24 21.60 30.75 -55.43
C ARG A 24 20.58 29.66 -55.77
N CYS A 25 20.05 29.75 -56.99
CA CYS A 25 19.12 28.80 -57.59
C CYS A 25 19.75 27.41 -57.70
N ALA A 26 18.98 26.37 -57.36
CA ALA A 26 19.17 25.01 -57.86
C ALA A 26 17.83 24.52 -58.41
N GLU A 27 17.88 23.96 -59.62
CA GLU A 27 16.77 23.60 -60.49
C GLU A 27 15.64 22.79 -59.83
N VAL A 28 14.40 23.20 -60.10
CA VAL A 28 13.20 22.37 -59.91
C VAL A 28 13.13 21.38 -61.07
N GLY A 29 13.71 20.21 -60.86
CA GLY A 29 13.40 19.02 -61.65
C GLY A 29 11.98 18.56 -61.32
N SER A 30 11.07 18.74 -62.28
CA SER A 30 9.68 18.30 -62.20
C SER A 30 9.59 16.77 -62.35
N GLY A 31 9.86 16.04 -61.27
CA GLY A 31 9.71 14.59 -61.19
C GLY A 31 8.41 14.21 -60.47
N SER A 32 7.49 13.60 -61.20
CA SER A 32 6.20 13.07 -60.72
C SER A 32 6.39 12.04 -59.60
N TRP A 33 6.03 12.36 -58.35
CA TRP A 33 5.93 11.41 -57.24
C TRP A 33 4.52 10.79 -57.13
N ARG A 34 3.88 10.45 -58.25
CA ARG A 34 2.50 9.93 -58.24
C ARG A 34 2.33 8.51 -58.76
N ASP A 35 3.40 7.72 -58.85
CA ASP A 35 3.30 6.31 -59.22
C ASP A 35 4.18 5.46 -58.32
N GLY A 36 3.59 4.98 -57.23
CA GLY A 36 4.29 4.15 -56.24
C GLY A 36 3.40 3.70 -55.07
N ALA A 37 2.08 3.62 -55.27
CA ALA A 37 1.15 3.00 -54.31
C ALA A 37 1.03 1.49 -54.58
N GLY A 38 2.17 0.81 -54.67
CA GLY A 38 2.23 -0.58 -55.12
C GLY A 38 3.47 -1.28 -54.61
N ASP A 39 3.76 -1.18 -53.32
CA ASP A 39 4.47 -2.18 -52.50
C ASP A 39 4.56 -1.69 -51.05
N ALA A 40 3.41 -1.44 -50.43
CA ALA A 40 3.34 -1.43 -48.97
C ALA A 40 3.35 -2.91 -48.53
N GLY A 41 4.53 -3.52 -48.51
CA GLY A 41 4.77 -4.82 -47.88
C GLY A 41 4.32 -4.82 -46.40
N PRO A 42 4.38 -5.97 -45.69
CA PRO A 42 3.72 -6.22 -44.39
C PRO A 42 4.16 -5.38 -43.16
N TRP A 43 4.66 -4.17 -43.37
CA TRP A 43 5.44 -3.37 -42.43
C TRP A 43 4.62 -2.33 -41.65
N MET A 44 3.29 -2.31 -41.81
CA MET A 44 2.41 -1.56 -40.91
C MET A 44 1.33 -2.47 -40.34
N LYS A 45 1.70 -3.21 -39.29
CA LYS A 45 0.80 -3.52 -38.19
C LYS A 45 1.22 -2.71 -36.96
N PRO A 46 0.66 -1.49 -36.74
CA PRO A 46 0.92 -0.73 -35.52
C PRO A 46 0.24 -1.32 -34.27
N ALA A 47 -0.47 -2.45 -34.40
CA ALA A 47 -1.39 -2.92 -33.39
C ALA A 47 -0.73 -3.75 -32.27
N ASP A 48 0.45 -4.35 -32.49
CA ASP A 48 0.96 -5.36 -31.56
C ASP A 48 1.54 -4.77 -30.26
N PRO A 49 2.42 -3.74 -30.30
CA PRO A 49 2.92 -3.11 -29.07
C PRO A 49 1.84 -2.31 -28.33
N LEU A 50 0.96 -1.62 -29.07
CA LEU A 50 -0.12 -0.81 -28.48
C LEU A 50 -1.20 -1.68 -27.84
N ARG A 51 -1.57 -2.82 -28.45
CA ARG A 51 -2.48 -3.79 -27.82
C ARG A 51 -1.85 -4.45 -26.61
N SER A 52 -0.56 -4.78 -26.68
CA SER A 52 0.18 -5.31 -25.52
C SER A 52 0.16 -4.32 -24.35
N LEU A 53 0.48 -3.04 -24.62
CA LEU A 53 0.47 -1.99 -23.60
C LEU A 53 -0.94 -1.75 -23.02
N LYS A 54 -1.98 -1.80 -23.86
CA LYS A 54 -3.37 -1.66 -23.42
C LYS A 54 -3.78 -2.79 -22.48
N LEU A 55 -3.43 -4.05 -22.82
CA LEU A 55 -3.70 -5.21 -21.97
C LEU A 55 -2.95 -5.11 -20.63
N GLU A 56 -1.71 -4.62 -20.63
CA GLU A 56 -0.95 -4.36 -19.40
C GLU A 56 -1.61 -3.28 -18.53
N CYS A 57 -2.11 -2.19 -19.14
CA CYS A 57 -2.86 -1.17 -18.40
C CYS A 57 -4.15 -1.73 -17.78
N GLU A 58 -4.94 -2.52 -18.52
CA GLU A 58 -6.15 -3.16 -18.01
C GLU A 58 -5.83 -4.11 -16.83
N LYS A 59 -4.73 -4.86 -16.93
CA LYS A 59 -4.24 -5.72 -15.86
C LYS A 59 -3.85 -4.90 -14.62
N LEU A 60 -3.04 -3.84 -14.79
CA LEU A 60 -2.63 -2.98 -13.67
C LEU A 60 -3.81 -2.29 -12.99
N VAL A 61 -4.83 -1.89 -13.75
CA VAL A 61 -6.07 -1.35 -13.19
C VAL A 61 -6.78 -2.40 -12.34
N SER A 62 -6.87 -3.65 -12.81
CA SER A 62 -7.48 -4.73 -12.04
C SER A 62 -6.71 -5.02 -10.73
N GLU A 63 -5.38 -5.11 -10.78
CA GLU A 63 -4.52 -5.31 -9.61
C GLU A 63 -4.63 -4.16 -8.62
N LYS A 64 -4.72 -2.90 -9.10
CA LYS A 64 -4.96 -1.73 -8.26
C LYS A 64 -6.29 -1.83 -7.51
N THR A 65 -7.37 -2.22 -8.21
CA THR A 65 -8.68 -2.35 -7.56
C THR A 65 -8.69 -3.45 -6.50
N GLU A 66 -7.98 -4.56 -6.76
CA GLU A 66 -7.86 -5.66 -5.80
C GLU A 66 -7.04 -5.28 -4.57
N MET A 67 -5.90 -4.61 -4.79
CA MET A 67 -5.10 -4.04 -3.71
C MET A 67 -5.90 -3.06 -2.86
N GLN A 68 -6.74 -2.23 -3.48
CA GLN A 68 -7.59 -1.29 -2.79
C GLN A 68 -8.63 -2.00 -1.91
N ARG A 69 -9.24 -3.10 -2.38
CA ARG A 69 -10.18 -3.90 -1.58
C ARG A 69 -9.49 -4.49 -0.36
N HIS A 70 -8.34 -5.13 -0.54
CA HIS A 70 -7.56 -5.66 0.58
C HIS A 70 -7.15 -4.58 1.56
N TYR A 71 -6.71 -3.42 1.06
CA TYR A 71 -6.33 -2.29 1.91
C TYR A 71 -7.48 -1.83 2.81
N VAL A 72 -8.68 -1.62 2.25
CA VAL A 72 -9.85 -1.19 3.01
C VAL A 72 -10.24 -2.24 4.04
N MET A 73 -10.29 -3.51 3.64
CA MET A 73 -10.61 -4.61 4.55
C MET A 73 -9.63 -4.70 5.72
N TYR A 74 -8.31 -4.63 5.46
CA TYR A 74 -7.30 -4.64 6.50
C TYR A 74 -7.42 -3.43 7.42
N TYR A 75 -7.73 -2.25 6.87
CA TYR A 75 -7.93 -1.04 7.65
C TYR A 75 -9.10 -1.18 8.64
N GLU A 76 -10.26 -1.62 8.16
CA GLU A 76 -11.45 -1.81 9.00
C GLU A 76 -11.23 -2.88 10.07
N MET A 77 -10.63 -4.01 9.70
CA MET A 77 -10.33 -5.08 10.65
C MET A 77 -9.32 -4.62 11.70
N SER A 78 -8.23 -3.94 11.30
CA SER A 78 -7.21 -3.46 12.23
C SER A 78 -7.79 -2.45 13.21
N TYR A 79 -8.67 -1.56 12.73
CA TYR A 79 -9.34 -0.60 13.58
C TYR A 79 -10.29 -1.26 14.60
N GLY A 80 -11.08 -2.25 14.16
CA GLY A 80 -11.95 -3.02 15.05
C GLY A 80 -11.17 -3.79 16.12
N LEU A 81 -10.09 -4.47 15.71
CA LEU A 81 -9.18 -5.15 16.64
C LEU A 81 -8.54 -4.17 17.64
N ASN A 82 -8.14 -2.98 17.18
CA ASN A 82 -7.54 -1.97 18.03
C ASN A 82 -8.50 -1.46 19.11
N ILE A 83 -9.77 -1.21 18.76
CA ILE A 83 -10.79 -0.81 19.73
C ILE A 83 -10.99 -1.91 20.78
N GLU A 84 -11.18 -3.15 20.35
CA GLU A 84 -11.45 -4.24 21.29
C GLU A 84 -10.24 -4.52 22.19
N MET A 85 -9.02 -4.41 21.65
CA MET A 85 -7.78 -4.49 22.44
C MET A 85 -7.77 -3.44 23.55
N HIS A 86 -8.01 -2.16 23.22
CA HIS A 86 -8.04 -1.09 24.23
C HIS A 86 -9.15 -1.30 25.26
N LYS A 87 -10.32 -1.78 24.83
CA LYS A 87 -11.43 -2.10 25.72
C LYS A 87 -11.07 -3.21 26.70
N GLN A 88 -10.49 -4.31 26.24
CA GLN A 88 -10.04 -5.41 27.11
C GLN A 88 -8.94 -4.95 28.07
N ALA A 89 -8.00 -4.12 27.61
CA ALA A 89 -6.96 -3.55 28.48
C ALA A 89 -7.55 -2.71 29.63
N GLU A 90 -8.55 -1.88 29.35
CA GLU A 90 -9.22 -1.09 30.37
C GLU A 90 -10.04 -1.95 31.34
N ILE A 91 -10.70 -3.02 30.87
CA ILE A 91 -11.38 -3.99 31.73
C ILE A 91 -10.37 -4.65 32.69
N VAL A 92 -9.25 -5.15 32.18
CA VAL A 92 -8.19 -5.78 32.99
C VAL A 92 -7.65 -4.82 34.03
N LYS A 93 -7.43 -3.55 33.66
CA LYS A 93 -6.99 -2.50 34.59
C LYS A 93 -7.99 -2.28 35.73
N ARG A 94 -9.28 -2.15 35.42
CA ARG A 94 -10.33 -1.96 36.43
C ARG A 94 -10.47 -3.17 37.35
N LEU A 95 -10.46 -4.37 36.80
CA LEU A 95 -10.51 -5.61 37.59
C LEU A 95 -9.29 -5.72 38.51
N SER A 96 -8.09 -5.42 38.01
CA SER A 96 -6.87 -5.41 38.82
C SER A 96 -6.95 -4.40 39.97
N ALA A 97 -7.51 -3.21 39.73
CA ALA A 97 -7.71 -2.20 40.76
C ALA A 97 -8.71 -2.66 41.84
N ILE A 98 -9.82 -3.28 41.44
CA ILE A 98 -10.81 -3.85 42.37
C ILE A 98 -10.16 -4.95 43.22
N CYS A 99 -9.40 -5.86 42.63
CA CYS A 99 -8.67 -6.89 43.36
C CYS A 99 -7.72 -6.26 44.39
N ALA A 100 -6.96 -5.24 44.00
CA ALA A 100 -6.06 -4.54 44.91
C ALA A 100 -6.78 -3.87 46.09
N GLN A 101 -8.00 -3.36 45.88
CA GLN A 101 -8.82 -2.77 46.94
C GLN A 101 -9.39 -3.82 47.90
N ILE A 102 -9.70 -5.03 47.44
CA ILE A 102 -10.30 -6.09 48.26
C ILE A 102 -9.24 -6.80 49.13
N ILE A 103 -8.02 -6.96 48.62
CA ILE A 103 -6.94 -7.72 49.29
C ILE A 103 -6.73 -7.31 50.77
N PRO A 104 -6.64 -6.02 51.15
CA PRO A 104 -6.44 -5.61 52.54
C PRO A 104 -7.52 -6.09 53.53
N PHE A 105 -8.70 -6.48 53.04
CA PHE A 105 -9.81 -6.96 53.88
C PHE A 105 -9.77 -8.49 54.13
N LEU A 106 -8.85 -9.21 53.49
CA LEU A 106 -8.69 -10.66 53.66
C LEU A 106 -7.69 -11.00 54.77
N THR A 107 -7.73 -12.24 55.27
CA THR A 107 -6.73 -12.75 56.23
C THR A 107 -5.35 -12.84 55.57
N GLN A 108 -4.27 -12.71 56.35
CA GLN A 108 -2.90 -12.62 55.84
C GLN A 108 -2.51 -13.80 54.92
N GLU A 109 -2.98 -15.01 55.22
CA GLU A 109 -2.78 -16.19 54.36
C GLU A 109 -3.48 -16.05 53.00
N HIS A 110 -4.76 -15.65 53.00
CA HIS A 110 -5.53 -15.42 51.77
C HIS A 110 -5.00 -14.23 50.97
N GLN A 111 -4.46 -13.20 51.61
CA GLN A 111 -3.82 -12.07 50.92
C GLN A 111 -2.70 -12.56 50.01
N GLN A 112 -1.79 -13.38 50.55
CA GLN A 112 -0.65 -13.91 49.80
C GLN A 112 -1.11 -14.79 48.63
N GLN A 113 -2.11 -15.67 48.86
CA GLN A 113 -2.66 -16.56 47.84
C GLN A 113 -3.32 -15.79 46.69
N VAL A 114 -4.16 -14.79 47.02
CA VAL A 114 -4.85 -13.97 46.02
C VAL A 114 -3.87 -13.13 45.22
N LEU A 115 -2.87 -12.53 45.87
CA LEU A 115 -1.85 -11.72 45.20
C LEU A 115 -1.04 -12.55 44.19
N GLN A 116 -0.65 -13.77 44.56
CA GLN A 116 0.04 -14.69 43.66
C GLN A 116 -0.86 -15.13 42.50
N ALA A 117 -2.13 -15.45 42.77
CA ALA A 117 -3.08 -15.86 41.74
C ALA A 117 -3.35 -14.75 40.71
N VAL A 118 -3.52 -13.51 41.16
CA VAL A 118 -3.73 -12.35 40.29
C VAL A 118 -2.51 -12.09 39.41
N GLU A 119 -1.30 -12.19 39.96
CA GLU A 119 -0.08 -11.95 39.17
C GLU A 119 0.15 -13.04 38.13
N ARG A 120 -0.12 -14.31 38.47
CA ARG A 120 -0.13 -15.40 37.49
C ARG A 120 -1.18 -15.16 36.39
N ALA A 121 -2.40 -14.76 36.76
CA ALA A 121 -3.48 -14.55 35.80
C ALA A 121 -3.17 -13.46 34.76
N LYS A 122 -2.29 -12.50 35.09
CA LYS A 122 -1.82 -11.46 34.17
C LYS A 122 -0.73 -11.94 33.22
N GLN A 123 -0.10 -13.09 33.49
CA GLN A 123 0.94 -13.67 32.65
C GLN A 123 0.31 -14.64 31.65
N VAL A 124 0.19 -14.19 30.40
CA VAL A 124 -0.24 -15.04 29.28
C VAL A 124 0.99 -15.51 28.52
N THR A 125 1.16 -16.83 28.41
CA THR A 125 2.27 -17.41 27.64
C THR A 125 1.93 -17.49 26.15
N MET A 126 2.95 -17.57 25.29
CA MET A 126 2.75 -17.69 23.84
C MET A 126 1.98 -18.97 23.47
N GLY A 127 2.16 -20.06 24.22
CA GLY A 127 1.41 -21.31 24.03
C GLY A 127 -0.10 -21.15 24.30
N GLU A 128 -0.45 -20.47 25.40
CA GLU A 128 -1.84 -20.15 25.73
C GLU A 128 -2.44 -19.18 24.72
N LEU A 129 -1.70 -18.15 24.32
CA LEU A 129 -2.13 -17.18 23.31
C LEU A 129 -2.45 -17.87 21.99
N ASN A 130 -1.56 -18.74 21.50
CA ASN A 130 -1.75 -19.47 20.26
C ASN A 130 -2.97 -20.41 20.32
N SER A 131 -3.21 -21.04 21.48
CA SER A 131 -4.41 -21.86 21.72
C SER A 131 -5.69 -21.02 21.65
N ILE A 132 -5.72 -19.85 22.31
CA ILE A 132 -6.89 -18.95 22.33
C ILE A 132 -7.19 -18.38 20.94
N VAL A 133 -6.16 -17.96 20.19
CA VAL A 133 -6.33 -17.43 18.83
C VAL A 133 -6.86 -18.52 17.89
N GLY A 134 -6.35 -19.76 18.00
CA GLY A 134 -6.84 -20.89 17.20
C GLY A 134 -8.33 -21.22 17.43
N VAL A 135 -8.78 -21.17 18.69
CA VAL A 135 -10.21 -21.35 19.04
C VAL A 135 -11.05 -20.17 18.54
N SER A 136 -10.52 -18.95 18.63
CA SER A 136 -11.23 -17.72 18.24
C SER A 136 -11.40 -17.58 16.72
N HIS A 137 -10.44 -18.06 15.93
CA HIS A 137 -10.55 -18.12 14.46
C HIS A 137 -11.70 -19.03 14.00
N THR A 138 -12.03 -20.06 14.79
CA THR A 138 -13.17 -20.95 14.54
C THR A 138 -14.50 -20.28 14.90
N ARG A 139 -14.49 -19.31 15.82
CA ARG A 139 -15.71 -18.72 16.42
C ARG A 139 -16.08 -17.34 15.86
N HIS A 140 -15.10 -16.55 15.42
CA HIS A 140 -15.31 -15.29 14.73
C HIS A 140 -15.21 -15.52 13.21
N SER A 141 -16.36 -15.66 12.56
CA SER A 141 -16.46 -15.70 11.09
C SER A 141 -16.13 -14.33 10.48
N TRP A 142 -14.86 -13.92 10.54
CA TRP A 142 -14.31 -12.93 9.61
C TRP A 142 -14.20 -13.50 8.19
N THR A 143 -14.27 -14.84 8.09
CA THR A 143 -14.39 -15.59 6.83
C THR A 143 -15.62 -15.20 6.01
N ASN A 144 -16.68 -14.64 6.60
CA ASN A 144 -17.84 -14.18 5.85
C ASN A 144 -17.60 -12.83 5.15
N VAL A 145 -16.78 -11.94 5.70
CA VAL A 145 -16.44 -10.65 5.05
C VAL A 145 -15.55 -10.89 3.83
N LEU A 146 -14.58 -11.81 3.94
CA LEU A 146 -13.74 -12.26 2.81
C LEU A 146 -14.51 -13.04 1.72
N ARG A 147 -15.69 -13.59 2.04
CA ARG A 147 -16.50 -14.40 1.12
C ARG A 147 -17.64 -13.62 0.44
N THR A 148 -18.00 -12.46 0.96
CA THR A 148 -19.13 -11.64 0.47
C THR A 148 -18.71 -10.39 -0.32
N GLY A 149 -17.40 -10.18 -0.54
CA GLY A 149 -16.84 -9.13 -1.40
C GLY A 149 -16.40 -9.66 -2.76
#